data_AF-A0A3G3GKN8-F1
#
_entry.id   AF-A0A3G3GKN8-F1
#
_cell.length_a   1.000
_cell.length_b   1.000
_cell.length_c   1.000
_cell.angle_alpha   90.00
_cell.angle_beta   90.00
_cell.angle_gamma   90.00
#
_symmetry.space_group_name_H-M   'P 1'
#
loop_
_entity.id
_entity.type
_entity.pdbx_description
1 polymer ?
#
loop_
_entity_poly.entity_id
_entity_poly.type
_entity_poly.pdbx_seq_one_letter_code
_entity_poly.pdbx_strand_id
1 'polypeptide(L)' 'MAKMKKLPKRPKASASLQTWENYEKKVKDVQAENAKMAAAANKKKSIQAKTKGAKAVRGKK' A
#
# COMPACT_ATOMS: atom_id res chain seq x y z
N MET A 1 -0.79 7.36 9.01
CA MET A 1 -1.06 6.53 7.82
C MET A 1 0.16 5.65 7.59
N ALA A 2 -0.02 4.36 7.29
CA ALA A 2 1.09 3.55 6.81
C ALA A 2 1.60 4.19 5.53
N LYS A 3 2.85 4.67 5.56
CA LYS A 3 3.48 5.33 4.40
C LYS A 3 3.87 4.24 3.41
N MET A 4 3.57 4.45 2.13
CA MET A 4 4.02 3.54 1.08
C MET A 4 5.54 3.43 1.07
N LYS A 5 6.05 2.24 0.80
CA LYS A 5 7.48 2.00 0.63
C LYS A 5 7.96 2.74 -0.62
N LYS A 6 9.11 3.39 -0.52
CA LYS A 6 9.78 4.02 -1.67
C LYS A 6 10.36 2.94 -2.57
N LEU A 7 10.38 3.19 -3.87
CA LEU A 7 11.03 2.29 -4.83
C LEU A 7 12.54 2.24 -4.58
N PRO A 8 13.20 1.11 -4.88
CA PRO A 8 14.65 1.01 -4.81
C PRO A 8 15.31 2.02 -5.77
N LYS A 9 16.56 2.40 -5.48
CA LYS A 9 17.32 3.30 -6.35
C LYS A 9 17.63 2.61 -7.67
N ARG A 10 17.39 3.31 -8.79
CA ARG A 10 17.65 2.80 -10.13
C ARG A 10 19.16 2.54 -10.31
N PRO A 11 19.56 1.37 -10.82
CA PRO A 11 20.97 1.09 -11.12
C PRO A 11 21.48 1.97 -12.28
N LYS A 12 22.81 2.12 -12.36
CA LYS A 12 23.45 2.84 -13.47
C LYS A 12 23.22 2.11 -14.79
N ALA A 13 23.20 2.83 -15.90
CA ALA A 13 23.01 2.25 -17.24
C ALA A 13 24.04 1.15 -17.57
N SER A 14 25.28 1.32 -17.09
CA SER A 14 26.37 0.36 -17.28
C SER A 14 26.34 -0.84 -16.31
N ALA A 15 25.30 -0.97 -15.49
CA ALA A 15 25.19 -2.11 -14.58
C ALA A 15 24.93 -3.41 -15.35
N SER A 16 25.35 -4.54 -14.77
CA SER A 16 25.17 -5.86 -15.37
C SER A 16 23.69 -6.22 -15.55
N LEU A 17 23.40 -7.12 -16.49
CA LEU A 17 22.05 -7.64 -16.74
C LEU A 17 21.42 -8.22 -15.46
N GLN A 18 22.19 -8.99 -14.69
CA GLN A 18 21.75 -9.53 -13.40
C GLN A 18 21.34 -8.44 -12.40
N THR A 19 22.02 -7.28 -12.42
CA THR A 19 21.65 -6.14 -11.56
C THR A 19 20.30 -5.56 -11.97
N TRP A 20 20.03 -5.48 -13.27
CA TRP A 20 18.74 -5.04 -13.81
C TRP A 20 17.60 -6.00 -13.48
N GLU A 21 17.82 -7.33 -13.62
CA GLU A 21 16.84 -8.35 -13.23
C GLU A 21 16.49 -8.27 -11.74
N ASN A 22 17.51 -8.13 -10.89
CA ASN A 22 17.32 -7.96 -9.45
C ASN A 22 16.57 -6.67 -9.11
N TYR A 23 16.85 -5.58 -9.82
CA TYR A 23 16.13 -4.31 -9.65
C TYR A 23 14.66 -4.45 -10.04
N GLU A 24 14.36 -5.08 -11.18
CA GLU A 24 12.99 -5.30 -11.63
C GLU A 24 12.18 -6.11 -10.60
N LYS A 25 12.78 -7.20 -10.07
CA LYS A 25 12.15 -8.01 -9.03
C LYS A 25 11.81 -7.18 -7.79
N LYS A 26 12.77 -6.41 -7.27
CA LYS A 26 12.55 -5.54 -6.11
C LYS A 26 11.49 -4.47 -6.35
N VAL A 27 11.42 -3.90 -7.56
CA VAL A 27 10.38 -2.93 -7.93
C VAL A 27 9.00 -3.58 -7.88
N LYS A 28 8.83 -4.77 -8.47
CA LYS A 28 7.56 -5.51 -8.46
C LYS A 28 7.13 -5.85 -7.02
N ASP A 29 8.06 -6.29 -6.18
CA ASP A 29 7.78 -6.61 -4.78
C ASP A 29 7.28 -5.39 -4.00
N VAL A 30 7.98 -4.25 -4.12
CA VAL A 30 7.59 -2.99 -3.46
C VAL A 30 6.23 -2.49 -3.96
N GLN A 31 5.97 -2.59 -5.26
CA GLN A 31 4.68 -2.20 -5.84
C GLN A 31 3.54 -3.08 -5.32
N ALA A 32 3.73 -4.39 -5.26
CA ALA A 32 2.74 -5.33 -4.74
C ALA A 32 2.41 -5.05 -3.27
N GLU A 33 3.42 -4.77 -2.44
CA GLU A 33 3.22 -4.37 -1.05
C GLU A 33 2.46 -3.05 -0.92
N ASN A 34 2.83 -2.04 -1.72
CA ASN A 34 2.14 -0.75 -1.72
C ASN A 34 0.67 -0.89 -2.13
N ALA A 35 0.37 -1.73 -3.12
CA ALA A 35 -1.00 -2.03 -3.54
C ALA A 35 -1.82 -2.66 -2.40
N LYS A 36 -1.26 -3.62 -1.65
CA LYS A 36 -1.90 -4.21 -0.47
C LYS A 36 -2.19 -3.17 0.61
N MET A 37 -1.23 -2.28 0.89
CA MET A 37 -1.40 -1.20 1.87
C MET A 37 -2.48 -0.19 1.44
N ALA A 38 -2.52 0.18 0.14
CA ALA A 38 -3.54 1.05 -0.41
C ALA A 38 -4.94 0.42 -0.27
N ALA A 39 -5.09 -0.85 -0.63
CA ALA A 39 -6.35 -1.58 -0.50
C ALA A 39 -6.80 -1.66 0.96
N ALA A 40 -5.90 -1.98 1.90
CA ALA A 40 -6.22 -2.01 3.33
C ALA A 40 -6.62 -0.62 3.86
N ALA A 41 -5.93 0.44 3.45
CA ALA A 41 -6.28 1.81 3.81
C ALA A 41 -7.67 2.21 3.29
N ASN A 42 -7.98 1.86 2.04
CA ASN A 42 -9.29 2.12 1.44
C ASN A 42 -10.41 1.33 2.14
N LYS A 43 -10.18 0.05 2.46
CA LYS A 43 -11.11 -0.76 3.26
C LYS A 43 -11.34 -0.14 4.63
N LYS A 44 -10.28 0.28 5.33
CA LYS A 44 -10.40 0.95 6.64
C LYS A 44 -11.21 2.23 6.53
N LYS A 45 -10.95 3.08 5.53
CA LYS A 45 -11.73 4.30 5.28
C LYS A 45 -13.20 4.00 5.01
N SER A 46 -13.49 2.97 4.21
CA SER A 46 -14.88 2.56 3.93
C SER A 46 -15.60 2.07 5.19
N ILE A 47 -14.95 1.24 6.01
CA ILE A 47 -15.49 0.77 7.29
C ILE A 47 -15.74 1.97 8.22
N GLN A 48 -14.76 2.87 8.36
CA GLN A 48 -14.91 4.09 9.17
C GLN A 48 -16.07 4.98 8.68
N ALA A 49 -16.26 5.11 7.37
CA ALA A 49 -17.38 5.86 6.81
C ALA A 49 -18.73 5.21 7.14
N LYS A 50 -18.83 3.88 7.01
CA LYS A 50 -20.03 3.11 7.38
C LYS A 50 -20.33 3.20 8.88
N THR A 51 -19.33 3.07 9.74
CA THR A 51 -19.51 3.09 11.20
C THR A 51 -19.71 4.50 11.76
N LYS A 52 -19.23 5.56 11.09
CA LYS A 52 -19.49 6.95 11.49
C LYS A 52 -20.97 7.32 11.39
N GLY A 53 -21.72 6.70 10.48
CA GLY A 53 -23.19 6.83 10.39
C GLY A 53 -23.95 5.93 11.38
N ALA A 54 -23.32 4.84 11.83
CA ALA A 54 -23.84 3.98 12.88
C ALA A 54 -23.61 4.60 14.27
N LYS A 55 -24.11 5.82 14.49
CA LYS A 55 -24.23 6.37 15.83
C LYS A 55 -25.25 5.49 16.56
N ALA A 56 -24.78 4.82 17.61
CA ALA A 56 -25.50 3.86 18.44
C ALA A 56 -27.02 4.09 18.50
N VAL A 57 -27.79 3.20 17.86
CA VAL A 57 -29.18 2.93 18.25
C VAL A 57 -29.12 2.06 19.52
N ARG A 58 -28.60 2.62 20.62
CA ARG A 58 -28.75 2.08 21.98
C ARG A 58 -29.22 3.22 22.85
N GLY A 59 -30.53 3.31 23.03
CA GLY A 59 -31.16 4.24 23.94
C GLY A 59 -32.10 5.23 23.26
N LYS A 60 -33.24 4.76 22.76
CA LYS A 60 -34.48 5.52 22.95
C LYS A 60 -35.42 4.66 23.80
N LYS A 61 -35.74 5.29 24.92
CA LYS A 61 -36.62 4.92 26.02
C LYS A 61 -38.03 4.62 25.53
#